data_AF-A0A2D7W7Q2-F1
#
_entry.id   AF-A0A2D7W7Q2-F1
#
_cell.length_a   1.000
_cell.length_b   1.000
_cell.length_c   1.000
_cell.angle_alpha   90.00
_cell.angle_beta   90.00
_cell.angle_gamma   90.00
#
_symmetry.space_group_name_H-M   'P 1'
#
loop_
_entity.id
_entity.type
_entity.pdbx_description
1 polymer ?
#
loop_
_entity_poly.entity_id
_entity_poly.type
_entity_poly.pdbx_seq_one_letter_code
_entity_poly.pdbx_strand_id
1 'polypeptide(L)'
;MEMDCYADDSAPNFTVNGASAFCSITDIRILGLTNDSASSSGVPTLILEWTLIYNVSADENGLLVLAFEGSDVNNEEDYEDANSEICAPVNIAYGLDIISTTYNGTDITGNCVEVLAGEYVRSIEVKYELTDMDGDGVADIFDMFPDLPEESFDSDGDGVGDNADAFPDDPDEKYDSDGDGYGDNIDVFPLDSSEWSDSDADGVGDNADAFPYDDTESVDTDGDGTGDNADLDADGDGTNDDSEDSDGDGVNDDADAFPFDANETVDSDGDGVGDNTDAFPDDATESVDTDGDGVGDNTDDDSDGDGVPNGLDAFPLDSGESSDRDRDGVGDDEDAFPDDPSEYIDTDGDGVGNNADTDDDSDGVSDSLDDFPLDPTESKDTDGDGVGDNADAFPNDATERTDTDGDGVGDNADKFPSDNTEWVDSDSDGTGDNSDAFPNDPTEIVDSDGDGVGNNADAFPYDNTETKDSDGDGVGDNAQAANDANVDTEPASEDEGGLLGLPGFSATLGIVSMLGAAILVSGRRKD
;
A
#
# COMPACT_ATOMS: atom_id res chain seq x y z
N MET A 1 6.40 57.74 17.82
CA MET A 1 5.04 58.30 17.92
C MET A 1 5.15 59.82 17.94
N GLU A 2 4.49 60.49 17.01
CA GLU A 2 4.41 61.95 16.94
C GLU A 2 3.00 62.35 17.36
N MET A 3 2.86 63.26 18.33
CA MET A 3 1.58 63.80 18.77
C MET A 3 1.72 65.32 18.85
N ASP A 4 1.04 66.03 17.96
CA ASP A 4 1.09 67.49 17.83
C ASP A 4 0.19 68.18 18.86
N CYS A 5 0.80 68.98 19.76
CA CYS A 5 0.08 69.89 20.65
C CYS A 5 0.29 71.34 20.16
N TYR A 6 -0.76 72.00 19.65
CA TYR A 6 -0.71 73.41 19.24
C TYR A 6 -0.64 74.34 20.46
N ALA A 7 0.40 75.17 20.56
CA ALA A 7 0.51 76.25 21.54
C ALA A 7 0.19 77.61 20.90
N ASP A 8 -0.77 78.37 21.44
CA ASP A 8 -0.95 79.79 21.10
C ASP A 8 -0.44 80.68 22.26
N ASP A 9 0.55 81.50 21.93
CA ASP A 9 1.37 82.34 22.81
C ASP A 9 0.59 83.60 23.25
N SER A 10 -0.27 83.53 24.28
CA SER A 10 -0.72 84.75 24.99
C SER A 10 -1.39 84.54 26.36
N ALA A 11 -0.63 84.09 27.38
CA ALA A 11 -1.04 84.25 28.79
C ALA A 11 0.18 84.44 29.74
N PRO A 12 0.03 85.22 30.83
CA PRO A 12 1.14 85.58 31.71
C PRO A 12 1.60 84.43 32.61
N ASN A 13 2.91 84.21 32.66
CA ASN A 13 3.57 83.25 33.55
C ASN A 13 3.22 83.48 35.03
N PHE A 14 2.56 82.50 35.66
CA PHE A 14 2.70 82.28 37.10
C PHE A 14 3.08 80.83 37.36
N THR A 15 3.85 80.61 38.42
CA THR A 15 4.39 79.30 38.77
C THR A 15 3.69 78.77 40.01
N VAL A 16 3.45 77.46 40.04
CA VAL A 16 3.12 76.73 41.27
C VAL A 16 4.39 75.97 41.66
N ASN A 17 5.02 76.35 42.78
CA ASN A 17 6.31 75.80 43.23
C ASN A 17 7.46 75.85 42.21
N GLY A 18 7.48 76.87 41.35
CA GLY A 18 8.62 77.17 40.48
C GLY A 18 8.63 76.48 39.10
N ALA A 19 7.60 75.74 38.71
CA ALA A 19 7.48 75.19 37.36
C ALA A 19 6.42 75.96 36.54
N SER A 20 6.72 76.25 35.27
CA SER A 20 5.74 76.67 34.27
C SER A 20 4.93 75.45 33.82
N ALA A 21 3.64 75.62 33.54
CA ALA A 21 2.78 74.54 33.05
C ALA A 21 3.14 74.15 31.62
N PHE A 22 3.31 72.85 31.38
CA PHE A 22 3.47 72.26 30.05
C PHE A 22 2.74 70.92 30.05
N CYS A 23 2.06 70.59 28.95
CA CYS A 23 1.72 69.21 28.65
C CYS A 23 2.99 68.55 28.09
N SER A 24 3.52 67.55 28.79
CA SER A 24 4.75 66.86 28.39
C SER A 24 4.65 65.39 28.73
N ILE A 25 4.82 64.55 27.71
CA ILE A 25 5.23 63.16 27.90
C ILE A 25 6.63 63.25 28.53
N THR A 26 6.79 62.77 29.76
CA THR A 26 8.08 62.86 30.47
C THR A 26 8.93 61.60 30.30
N ASP A 27 8.33 60.45 30.00
CA ASP A 27 9.10 59.21 29.83
C ASP A 27 8.29 58.17 29.02
N ILE A 28 8.93 57.53 28.04
CA ILE A 28 8.48 56.26 27.44
C ILE A 28 9.61 55.28 27.73
N ARG A 29 9.36 54.28 28.58
CA ARG A 29 10.36 53.27 28.91
C ARG A 29 10.02 51.96 28.22
N ILE A 30 10.96 51.48 27.41
CA ILE A 30 11.01 50.09 26.98
C ILE A 30 11.61 49.31 28.15
N LEU A 31 10.79 48.52 28.85
CA LEU A 31 11.25 47.80 30.05
C LEU A 31 12.09 46.56 29.72
N GLY A 32 12.01 46.06 28.49
CA GLY A 32 12.81 44.95 27.96
C GLY A 32 11.98 44.03 27.08
N LEU A 33 12.68 43.12 26.38
CA LEU A 33 12.12 41.93 25.76
C LEU A 33 12.33 40.79 26.76
N THR A 34 11.26 40.18 27.29
CA THR A 34 11.37 39.02 28.18
C THR A 34 10.75 37.80 27.53
N ASN A 35 11.49 36.69 27.46
CA ASN A 35 10.95 35.38 27.09
C ASN A 35 10.18 34.84 28.29
N ASP A 36 8.87 34.63 28.15
CA ASP A 36 8.09 33.94 29.16
C ASP A 36 8.40 32.44 29.10
N SER A 37 9.08 31.93 30.12
CA SER A 37 9.49 30.53 30.25
C SER A 37 8.33 29.54 30.48
N ALA A 38 7.07 29.98 30.34
CA ALA A 38 5.88 29.15 30.48
C ALA A 38 5.26 28.70 29.14
N SER A 39 5.74 29.23 28.01
CA SER A 39 5.37 28.76 26.66
C SER A 39 6.61 28.27 25.92
N SER A 40 6.48 27.16 25.20
CA SER A 40 7.58 26.51 24.49
C SER A 40 8.12 27.28 23.28
N SER A 41 7.56 28.46 22.93
CA SER A 41 7.96 29.19 21.71
C SER A 41 8.83 30.45 21.93
N GLY A 42 9.20 30.79 23.16
CA GLY A 42 10.29 31.76 23.39
C GLY A 42 10.09 33.17 22.81
N VAL A 43 8.85 33.65 22.67
CA VAL A 43 8.55 34.96 22.05
C VAL A 43 8.90 36.13 22.99
N PRO A 44 9.53 37.21 22.50
CA PRO A 44 9.83 38.39 23.30
C PRO A 44 8.60 39.30 23.50
N THR A 45 8.22 39.58 24.75
CA THR A 45 7.15 40.54 25.07
C THR A 45 7.69 41.98 25.12
N LEU A 46 7.11 42.92 24.37
CA LEU A 46 7.42 44.36 24.43
C LEU A 46 6.45 45.10 25.39
N ILE A 47 6.92 45.50 26.58
CA ILE A 47 6.12 46.26 27.56
C ILE A 47 6.41 47.76 27.43
N LEU A 48 5.36 48.54 27.11
CA LEU A 48 5.39 50.01 27.06
C LEU A 48 4.65 50.60 28.26
N GLU A 49 5.38 51.20 29.21
CA GLU A 49 4.77 51.99 30.30
C GLU A 49 4.63 53.46 29.90
N TRP A 50 3.46 54.03 30.18
CA TRP A 50 3.17 55.44 29.98
C TRP A 50 2.89 56.10 31.33
N THR A 51 3.42 57.31 31.55
CA THR A 51 3.04 58.15 32.70
C THR A 51 2.47 59.48 32.18
N LEU A 52 1.16 59.70 32.36
CA LEU A 52 0.52 61.00 32.11
C LEU A 52 0.36 61.78 33.43
N ILE A 53 0.66 63.08 33.40
CA ILE A 53 0.43 64.00 34.52
C ILE A 53 -0.63 65.02 34.10
N TYR A 54 -1.74 65.11 34.86
CA TYR A 54 -2.76 66.16 34.71
C TYR A 54 -2.63 67.24 35.80
N ASN A 55 -3.09 68.46 35.52
CA ASN A 55 -3.27 69.50 36.53
C ASN A 55 -4.55 69.25 37.33
N VAL A 56 -4.46 69.25 38.67
CA VAL A 56 -5.61 69.13 39.57
C VAL A 56 -5.74 70.42 40.37
N SER A 57 -6.94 70.99 40.44
CA SER A 57 -7.23 72.11 41.35
C SER A 57 -8.15 71.66 42.48
N ALA A 58 -7.95 72.20 43.67
CA ALA A 58 -8.80 71.94 44.83
C ALA A 58 -9.55 73.22 45.22
N ASP A 59 -10.83 73.11 45.51
CA ASP A 59 -11.60 74.24 46.04
C ASP A 59 -11.23 74.55 47.50
N GLU A 60 -11.78 75.63 48.05
CA GLU A 60 -11.52 76.08 49.43
C GLU A 60 -12.02 75.11 50.53
N ASN A 61 -12.71 74.02 50.15
CA ASN A 61 -13.07 72.90 51.03
C ASN A 61 -12.26 71.63 50.77
N GLY A 62 -11.32 71.64 49.82
CA GLY A 62 -10.41 70.54 49.52
C GLY A 62 -10.99 69.46 48.59
N LEU A 63 -12.03 69.77 47.81
CA LEU A 63 -12.51 68.89 46.74
C LEU A 63 -11.68 69.11 45.47
N LEU A 64 -11.08 68.04 44.92
CA LEU A 64 -10.23 68.07 43.73
C LEU A 64 -11.05 67.84 42.45
N VAL A 65 -10.92 68.74 41.46
CA VAL A 65 -11.56 68.64 40.13
C VAL A 65 -10.51 68.84 39.02
N LEU A 66 -10.63 68.04 37.95
CA LEU A 66 -9.77 68.00 36.76
C LEU A 66 -10.50 68.72 35.60
N ALA A 67 -9.88 69.69 34.92
CA ALA A 67 -10.47 70.33 33.73
C ALA A 67 -9.41 70.63 32.65
N PHE A 68 -9.78 70.47 31.36
CA PHE A 68 -8.90 70.65 30.19
C PHE A 68 -9.01 72.04 29.54
N GLU A 69 -7.99 72.38 28.71
CA GLU A 69 -7.73 73.70 28.14
C GLU A 69 -8.87 74.23 27.25
N GLY A 70 -9.33 75.46 27.53
CA GLY A 70 -10.35 76.18 26.74
C GLY A 70 -11.55 76.71 27.52
N SER A 71 -11.68 76.43 28.82
CA SER A 71 -12.79 76.93 29.66
C SER A 71 -12.49 78.30 30.29
N ASP A 72 -13.40 79.26 30.11
CA ASP A 72 -13.36 80.55 30.82
C ASP A 72 -13.82 80.32 32.27
N VAL A 73 -12.89 80.44 33.21
CA VAL A 73 -13.06 80.14 34.66
C VAL A 73 -13.99 81.10 35.42
N ASN A 74 -14.86 81.86 34.73
CA ASN A 74 -15.70 82.88 35.38
C ASN A 74 -17.22 82.63 35.26
N ASN A 75 -17.65 81.43 34.85
CA ASN A 75 -19.08 81.10 34.77
C ASN A 75 -19.37 79.71 35.37
N GLU A 76 -20.26 79.67 36.36
CA GLU A 76 -20.54 78.53 37.25
C GLU A 76 -21.42 77.42 36.63
N GLU A 77 -21.57 77.33 35.30
CA GLU A 77 -22.58 76.43 34.69
C GLU A 77 -22.14 75.52 33.52
N ASP A 78 -20.89 75.52 33.03
CA ASP A 78 -20.50 74.63 31.91
C ASP A 78 -19.15 73.94 32.14
N TYR A 79 -19.17 72.77 32.79
CA TYR A 79 -18.10 71.77 32.71
C TYR A 79 -18.74 70.42 32.40
N GLU A 80 -18.82 70.07 31.12
CA GLU A 80 -19.01 68.68 30.72
C GLU A 80 -17.63 68.03 30.60
N ASP A 81 -17.38 67.06 31.48
CA ASP A 81 -16.22 66.19 31.51
C ASP A 81 -16.13 65.38 30.19
N ALA A 82 -15.05 65.53 29.40
CA ALA A 82 -14.91 64.86 28.10
C ALA A 82 -14.06 63.58 28.18
N ASN A 83 -14.58 62.47 27.66
CA ASN A 83 -13.85 61.19 27.52
C ASN A 83 -12.72 61.31 26.47
N SER A 84 -11.70 60.45 26.56
CA SER A 84 -10.57 60.38 25.61
C SER A 84 -10.31 58.93 25.19
N GLU A 85 -9.87 58.70 23.95
CA GLU A 85 -9.55 57.35 23.44
C GLU A 85 -8.04 57.18 23.23
N ILE A 86 -7.48 56.07 23.70
CA ILE A 86 -6.05 55.73 23.58
C ILE A 86 -5.91 54.43 22.79
N CYS A 87 -5.24 54.47 21.63
CA CYS A 87 -5.03 53.30 20.78
C CYS A 87 -3.58 52.82 20.75
N ALA A 88 -3.39 51.50 20.82
CA ALA A 88 -2.17 50.81 20.48
C ALA A 88 -1.95 50.84 18.95
N PRO A 89 -0.69 50.97 18.50
CA PRO A 89 -0.36 51.03 17.07
C PRO A 89 -0.65 49.68 16.38
N VAL A 90 -1.47 49.71 15.32
CA VAL A 90 -1.92 48.53 14.54
C VAL A 90 -1.11 48.26 13.27
N ASN A 91 -0.05 49.04 13.03
CA ASN A 91 0.80 48.91 11.84
C ASN A 91 2.26 49.16 12.23
N ILE A 92 2.81 48.24 13.00
CA ILE A 92 4.25 48.22 13.26
C ILE A 92 4.86 47.42 12.11
N ALA A 93 5.66 48.07 11.27
CA ALA A 93 6.21 47.50 10.05
C ALA A 93 7.29 46.44 10.30
N TYR A 94 6.96 45.30 10.91
CA TYR A 94 7.89 44.20 11.23
C TYR A 94 7.23 42.81 11.41
N GLY A 95 6.04 42.53 10.84
CA GLY A 95 5.38 41.22 10.98
C GLY A 95 5.00 40.92 12.43
N LEU A 96 4.35 41.87 13.10
CA LEU A 96 3.95 41.77 14.51
C LEU A 96 2.44 41.90 14.63
N ASP A 97 1.79 40.91 15.24
CA ASP A 97 0.36 40.90 15.53
C ASP A 97 0.07 41.17 17.01
N ILE A 98 -1.02 41.89 17.29
CA ILE A 98 -1.45 42.20 18.66
C ILE A 98 -2.23 41.00 19.21
N ILE A 99 -1.66 40.32 20.21
CA ILE A 99 -2.28 39.16 20.87
C ILE A 99 -3.25 39.60 21.95
N SER A 100 -2.87 40.62 22.74
CA SER A 100 -3.72 41.14 23.80
C SER A 100 -3.41 42.58 24.15
N THR A 101 -4.44 43.31 24.59
CA THR A 101 -4.30 44.62 25.22
C THR A 101 -4.96 44.57 26.59
N THR A 102 -4.25 45.02 27.63
CA THR A 102 -4.79 45.13 28.98
C THR A 102 -4.86 46.59 29.40
N TYR A 103 -5.95 46.95 30.08
CA TYR A 103 -6.16 48.25 30.70
C TYR A 103 -6.36 48.06 32.20
N ASN A 104 -5.48 48.68 33.00
CA ASN A 104 -5.45 48.51 34.46
C ASN A 104 -5.40 47.03 34.92
N GLY A 105 -4.76 46.17 34.12
CA GLY A 105 -4.67 44.74 34.35
C GLY A 105 -5.92 43.94 33.97
N THR A 106 -6.86 44.52 33.23
CA THR A 106 -8.03 43.83 32.67
C THR A 106 -7.90 43.77 31.15
N ASP A 107 -8.08 42.59 30.56
CA ASP A 107 -8.07 42.44 29.09
C ASP A 107 -9.22 43.23 28.47
N ILE A 108 -8.91 43.96 27.40
CA ILE A 108 -9.89 44.69 26.61
C ILE A 108 -9.93 44.16 25.18
N THR A 109 -11.09 44.28 24.54
CA THR A 109 -11.30 43.84 23.17
C THR A 109 -10.91 44.97 22.21
N GLY A 110 -9.97 44.70 21.31
CA GLY A 110 -9.45 45.69 20.36
C GLY A 110 -8.16 46.37 20.85
N ASN A 111 -7.65 47.28 20.03
CA ASN A 111 -6.41 47.99 20.28
C ASN A 111 -6.63 49.38 20.91
N CYS A 112 -7.87 49.80 21.16
CA CYS A 112 -8.21 51.12 21.67
C CYS A 112 -8.96 51.05 23.01
N VAL A 113 -8.65 51.96 23.93
CA VAL A 113 -9.28 52.10 25.23
C VAL A 113 -9.93 53.48 25.33
N GLU A 114 -11.23 53.55 25.62
CA GLU A 114 -11.89 54.78 26.04
C GLU A 114 -11.64 55.03 27.54
N VAL A 115 -11.07 56.18 27.88
CA VAL A 115 -10.79 56.65 29.23
C VAL A 115 -11.79 57.74 29.58
N LEU A 116 -12.62 57.46 30.58
CA LEU A 116 -13.60 58.42 31.07
C LEU A 116 -12.89 59.53 31.86
N ALA A 117 -13.43 60.74 31.79
CA ALA A 117 -12.90 61.86 32.55
C ALA A 117 -12.95 61.59 34.07
N GLY A 118 -11.80 61.79 34.74
CA GLY A 118 -11.62 61.50 36.16
C GLY A 118 -11.19 60.06 36.50
N GLU A 119 -11.08 59.18 35.50
CA GLU A 119 -10.62 57.80 35.70
C GLU A 119 -9.09 57.72 35.83
N TYR A 120 -8.60 56.87 36.75
CA TYR A 120 -7.17 56.66 36.97
C TYR A 120 -6.64 55.55 36.05
N VAL A 121 -5.82 55.92 35.07
CA VAL A 121 -5.04 54.97 34.27
C VAL A 121 -3.77 54.58 35.04
N ARG A 122 -3.69 53.32 35.45
CA ARG A 122 -2.54 52.69 36.12
C ARG A 122 -1.57 52.06 35.13
N SER A 123 -2.07 51.33 34.14
CA SER A 123 -1.25 50.70 33.10
C SER A 123 -2.08 50.37 31.86
N ILE A 124 -1.45 50.47 30.69
CA ILE A 124 -1.92 49.85 29.45
C ILE A 124 -0.79 48.93 28.99
N GLU A 125 -1.06 47.64 28.84
CA GLU A 125 -0.07 46.66 28.34
C GLU A 125 -0.57 46.12 27.00
N VAL A 126 0.30 46.07 25.99
CA VAL A 126 -0.02 45.48 24.69
C VAL A 126 1.01 44.40 24.43
N LYS A 127 0.54 43.18 24.16
CA LYS A 127 1.40 42.04 23.81
C LYS A 127 1.37 41.82 22.32
N TYR A 128 2.56 41.54 21.77
CA TYR A 128 2.74 41.24 20.36
C TYR A 128 3.39 39.86 20.21
N GLU A 129 3.04 39.15 19.13
CA GLU A 129 3.80 38.02 18.60
C GLU A 129 4.28 38.31 17.19
N LEU A 130 5.22 37.52 16.72
CA LEU A 130 5.58 37.52 15.31
C LEU A 130 4.47 36.83 14.53
N THR A 131 4.15 37.36 13.36
CA THR A 131 3.23 36.72 12.42
C THR A 131 3.86 35.42 11.92
N ASP A 132 3.04 34.38 11.88
CA ASP A 132 3.29 33.03 11.41
C ASP A 132 2.02 32.66 10.63
N MET A 133 2.07 32.86 9.31
CA MET A 133 0.87 32.87 8.47
C MET A 133 0.35 31.47 8.18
N ASP A 134 1.23 30.48 8.04
CA ASP A 134 0.89 29.10 7.75
C ASP A 134 0.85 28.21 9.01
N GLY A 135 1.47 28.64 10.11
CA GLY A 135 1.39 27.99 11.41
C GLY A 135 2.42 26.89 11.62
N ASP A 136 3.52 26.87 10.86
CA ASP A 136 4.59 25.87 10.99
C ASP A 136 5.48 26.08 12.25
N GLY A 137 5.34 27.24 12.90
CA GLY A 137 6.08 27.63 14.09
C GLY A 137 7.38 28.41 13.82
N VAL A 138 7.68 28.73 12.57
CA VAL A 138 8.70 29.67 12.10
C VAL A 138 7.99 30.95 11.69
N ALA A 139 8.38 32.08 12.30
CA ALA A 139 7.75 33.35 11.94
C ALA A 139 8.10 33.77 10.50
N ASP A 140 7.16 34.39 9.77
CA ASP A 140 7.28 34.82 8.36
C ASP A 140 8.58 35.58 8.03
N ILE A 141 9.17 36.26 9.01
CA ILE A 141 10.42 37.03 8.84
C ILE A 141 11.69 36.17 8.83
N PHE A 142 11.60 34.93 9.28
CA PHE A 142 12.66 33.92 9.31
C PHE A 142 12.34 32.73 8.41
N ASP A 143 11.10 32.64 7.95
CA ASP A 143 10.60 31.62 7.05
C ASP A 143 10.89 32.01 5.58
N MET A 144 11.47 31.08 4.83
CA MET A 144 11.71 31.23 3.40
C MET A 144 10.46 30.93 2.56
N PHE A 145 9.47 30.22 3.12
CA PHE A 145 8.20 29.85 2.49
C PHE A 145 6.97 30.19 3.37
N PRO A 146 6.70 31.49 3.68
CA PRO A 146 5.67 31.91 4.65
C PRO A 146 4.20 31.59 4.35
N ASP A 147 3.94 30.87 3.25
CA ASP A 147 2.59 30.46 2.83
C ASP A 147 2.46 28.92 2.82
N LEU A 148 3.50 28.17 3.20
CA LEU A 148 3.62 26.72 3.07
C LEU A 148 4.01 26.09 4.42
N PRO A 149 3.05 25.53 5.18
CA PRO A 149 3.31 25.07 6.54
C PRO A 149 4.23 23.85 6.65
N GLU A 150 4.55 23.23 5.53
CA GLU A 150 5.47 22.09 5.44
C GLU A 150 6.91 22.50 5.13
N GLU A 151 7.20 23.78 4.83
CA GLU A 151 8.53 24.23 4.41
C GLU A 151 8.94 25.52 5.13
N SER A 152 10.17 25.58 5.67
CA SER A 152 10.69 26.83 6.25
C SER A 152 12.15 27.16 5.97
N PHE A 153 12.89 26.23 5.37
CA PHE A 153 14.30 26.37 5.05
C PHE A 153 14.55 25.96 3.60
N ASP A 154 15.52 26.60 2.96
CA ASP A 154 16.07 26.27 1.64
C ASP A 154 17.59 26.47 1.76
N SER A 155 18.26 25.35 2.02
CA SER A 155 19.64 25.28 2.51
C SER A 155 20.66 25.61 1.42
N ASP A 156 20.38 25.27 0.16
CA ASP A 156 21.24 25.54 -0.99
C ASP A 156 20.81 26.76 -1.84
N GLY A 157 19.60 27.26 -1.63
CA GLY A 157 19.08 28.49 -2.21
C GLY A 157 18.51 28.31 -3.61
N ASP A 158 18.09 27.10 -3.98
CA ASP A 158 17.60 26.78 -5.32
C ASP A 158 16.09 27.06 -5.52
N GLY A 159 15.39 27.38 -4.42
CA GLY A 159 13.97 27.73 -4.36
C GLY A 159 13.01 26.57 -4.14
N VAL A 160 13.48 25.35 -3.87
CA VAL A 160 12.71 24.25 -3.27
C VAL A 160 13.01 24.20 -1.78
N GLY A 161 12.01 23.90 -0.94
CA GLY A 161 12.22 23.81 0.51
C GLY A 161 12.88 22.49 0.90
N ASP A 162 13.68 22.50 1.97
CA ASP A 162 14.48 21.35 2.42
C ASP A 162 13.65 20.06 2.66
N ASN A 163 12.34 20.15 2.92
CA ASN A 163 11.52 18.95 3.13
C ASN A 163 10.95 18.37 1.82
N ALA A 164 10.83 19.20 0.78
CA ALA A 164 10.38 18.80 -0.56
C ALA A 164 11.57 18.51 -1.51
N ASP A 165 12.76 18.98 -1.16
CA ASP A 165 13.98 18.78 -1.92
C ASP A 165 14.61 17.42 -1.61
N ALA A 166 14.82 16.61 -2.65
CA ALA A 166 15.51 15.33 -2.52
C ALA A 166 17.01 15.51 -2.21
N PHE A 167 17.60 16.66 -2.58
CA PHE A 167 19.01 16.97 -2.38
C PHE A 167 19.22 18.37 -1.75
N PRO A 168 18.82 18.59 -0.48
CA PRO A 168 18.79 19.93 0.17
C PRO A 168 20.13 20.69 0.30
N ASP A 169 21.25 20.08 -0.11
CA ASP A 169 22.59 20.65 -0.03
C ASP A 169 23.22 20.85 -1.44
N ASP A 170 22.51 20.49 -2.53
CA ASP A 170 22.99 20.54 -3.91
C ASP A 170 22.09 21.39 -4.83
N PRO A 171 22.43 22.66 -5.09
CA PRO A 171 21.54 23.59 -5.78
C PRO A 171 21.32 23.29 -7.27
N ASP A 172 22.00 22.28 -7.81
CA ASP A 172 21.83 21.81 -9.18
C ASP A 172 20.89 20.58 -9.26
N GLU A 173 20.58 19.90 -8.14
CA GLU A 173 19.73 18.70 -8.08
C GLU A 173 18.52 18.91 -7.16
N LYS A 174 17.29 18.62 -7.61
CA LYS A 174 16.06 18.87 -6.84
C LYS A 174 15.16 17.66 -6.66
N TYR A 175 15.19 16.81 -7.68
CA TYR A 175 14.23 15.74 -7.87
C TYR A 175 15.00 14.43 -7.98
N ASP A 176 14.44 13.43 -7.32
CA ASP A 176 14.80 12.02 -7.38
C ASP A 176 13.49 11.31 -7.66
N SER A 177 13.15 11.20 -8.94
CA SER A 177 11.81 10.83 -9.40
C SER A 177 11.46 9.36 -9.11
N ASP A 178 12.46 8.50 -8.93
CA ASP A 178 12.27 7.07 -8.61
C ASP A 178 12.82 6.66 -7.22
N GLY A 179 13.56 7.53 -6.55
CA GLY A 179 13.99 7.35 -5.16
C GLY A 179 15.27 6.52 -5.00
N ASP A 180 16.10 6.41 -6.02
CA ASP A 180 17.33 5.60 -5.99
C ASP A 180 18.55 6.33 -5.38
N GLY A 181 18.42 7.64 -5.19
CA GLY A 181 19.45 8.51 -4.61
C GLY A 181 20.37 9.18 -5.63
N TYR A 182 20.09 9.06 -6.92
CA TYR A 182 20.68 9.85 -7.99
C TYR A 182 19.68 10.93 -8.44
N GLY A 183 20.17 12.15 -8.66
CA GLY A 183 19.28 13.23 -9.09
C GLY A 183 18.92 13.10 -10.56
N ASP A 184 17.70 13.48 -10.93
CA ASP A 184 17.14 13.39 -12.30
C ASP A 184 18.05 14.01 -13.41
N ASN A 185 19.02 14.86 -13.03
CA ASN A 185 19.97 15.53 -13.92
C ASN A 185 21.11 14.64 -14.39
N ILE A 186 21.61 13.84 -13.45
CA ILE A 186 22.78 13.00 -13.62
C ILE A 186 22.35 11.57 -13.94
N ASP A 187 21.18 11.20 -13.46
CA ASP A 187 20.52 9.95 -13.75
C ASP A 187 20.10 9.88 -15.24
N VAL A 188 20.56 8.81 -15.91
CA VAL A 188 20.20 8.52 -17.31
C VAL A 188 18.80 7.89 -17.41
N PHE A 189 18.32 7.25 -16.34
CA PHE A 189 17.01 6.61 -16.24
C PHE A 189 16.21 7.12 -15.03
N PRO A 190 15.78 8.40 -14.99
CA PRO A 190 15.14 9.03 -13.81
C PRO A 190 13.80 8.46 -13.34
N LEU A 191 13.32 7.37 -13.95
CA LEU A 191 12.06 6.70 -13.59
C LEU A 191 12.26 5.21 -13.28
N ASP A 192 13.50 4.72 -13.32
CA ASP A 192 13.87 3.35 -13.03
C ASP A 192 14.87 3.30 -11.88
N SER A 193 14.35 3.10 -10.67
CA SER A 193 15.17 3.09 -9.45
C SER A 193 16.27 2.01 -9.38
N SER A 194 16.36 1.15 -10.39
CA SER A 194 17.39 0.13 -10.52
C SER A 194 18.54 0.52 -11.45
N GLU A 195 18.43 1.64 -12.19
CA GLU A 195 19.39 2.06 -13.20
C GLU A 195 19.67 3.57 -13.13
N TRP A 196 20.94 3.97 -13.07
CA TRP A 196 21.32 5.39 -13.00
C TRP A 196 22.40 5.82 -14.00
N SER A 197 22.95 4.86 -14.75
CA SER A 197 24.11 5.06 -15.63
C SER A 197 24.00 4.16 -16.85
N ASP A 198 24.45 4.67 -18.00
CA ASP A 198 24.52 3.98 -19.28
C ASP A 198 25.90 4.30 -19.88
N SER A 199 26.83 3.37 -19.75
CA SER A 199 28.25 3.61 -20.01
C SER A 199 28.62 3.62 -21.49
N ASP A 200 27.88 2.91 -22.34
CA ASP A 200 28.10 2.84 -23.79
C ASP A 200 26.99 3.49 -24.63
N ALA A 201 25.91 3.95 -23.98
CA ALA A 201 24.80 4.69 -24.56
C ALA A 201 23.90 3.85 -25.50
N ASP A 202 23.73 2.56 -25.19
CA ASP A 202 22.85 1.65 -25.94
C ASP A 202 21.38 1.72 -25.51
N GLY A 203 21.10 2.34 -24.35
CA GLY A 203 19.77 2.53 -23.79
C GLY A 203 19.36 1.48 -22.76
N VAL A 204 20.23 0.55 -22.40
CA VAL A 204 20.09 -0.37 -21.26
C VAL A 204 21.00 0.11 -20.14
N GLY A 205 20.50 0.10 -18.90
CA GLY A 205 21.28 0.60 -17.77
C GLY A 205 22.39 -0.37 -17.35
N ASP A 206 23.50 0.18 -16.86
CA ASP A 206 24.73 -0.54 -16.49
C ASP A 206 24.50 -1.71 -15.50
N ASN A 207 23.41 -1.73 -14.71
CA ASN A 207 23.14 -2.81 -13.76
C ASN A 207 22.39 -3.99 -14.38
N ALA A 208 21.53 -3.75 -15.37
CA ALA A 208 20.80 -4.75 -16.15
C ALA A 208 21.61 -5.25 -17.34
N ASP A 209 22.52 -4.42 -17.85
CA ASP A 209 23.32 -4.74 -19.02
C ASP A 209 24.38 -5.81 -18.71
N ALA A 210 24.33 -6.93 -19.44
CA ALA A 210 25.33 -7.99 -19.36
C ALA A 210 26.71 -7.56 -19.91
N PHE A 211 26.74 -6.57 -20.82
CA PHE A 211 27.93 -6.00 -21.45
C PHE A 211 27.94 -4.45 -21.41
N PRO A 212 28.10 -3.81 -20.21
CA PRO A 212 27.98 -2.34 -20.02
C PRO A 212 28.97 -1.43 -20.76
N TYR A 213 29.78 -1.96 -21.67
CA TYR A 213 30.76 -1.20 -22.43
C TYR A 213 30.78 -1.56 -23.93
N ASP A 214 29.78 -2.31 -24.40
CA ASP A 214 29.60 -2.73 -25.79
C ASP A 214 28.20 -2.33 -26.27
N ASP A 215 28.11 -1.22 -27.02
CA ASP A 215 26.86 -0.65 -27.53
C ASP A 215 26.10 -1.54 -28.54
N THR A 216 26.57 -2.77 -28.74
CA THR A 216 25.97 -3.76 -29.65
C THR A 216 25.52 -5.04 -28.97
N GLU A 217 25.70 -5.19 -27.66
CA GLU A 217 25.31 -6.37 -26.89
C GLU A 217 24.81 -5.94 -25.52
N SER A 218 23.63 -6.38 -25.08
CA SER A 218 23.15 -6.08 -23.71
C SER A 218 22.53 -7.26 -22.97
N VAL A 219 22.27 -8.36 -23.68
CA VAL A 219 21.66 -9.59 -23.13
C VAL A 219 22.60 -10.77 -23.39
N ASP A 220 22.70 -11.66 -22.40
CA ASP A 220 23.44 -12.94 -22.41
C ASP A 220 22.49 -14.00 -21.84
N THR A 221 21.63 -14.55 -22.68
CA THR A 221 20.47 -15.35 -22.25
C THR A 221 20.90 -16.67 -21.60
N ASP A 222 21.93 -17.34 -22.13
CA ASP A 222 22.44 -18.61 -21.59
C ASP A 222 23.60 -18.44 -20.58
N GLY A 223 24.16 -17.23 -20.47
CA GLY A 223 25.23 -16.89 -19.54
C GLY A 223 26.60 -17.45 -19.96
N ASP A 224 26.81 -17.75 -21.24
CA ASP A 224 28.08 -18.26 -21.76
C ASP A 224 29.16 -17.17 -21.95
N GLY A 225 28.73 -15.90 -21.93
CA GLY A 225 29.57 -14.71 -22.07
C GLY A 225 29.71 -14.20 -23.50
N THR A 226 28.91 -14.72 -24.44
CA THR A 226 28.65 -14.16 -25.77
C THR A 226 27.30 -13.45 -25.70
N GLY A 227 27.22 -12.20 -26.18
CA GLY A 227 25.94 -11.50 -26.20
C GLY A 227 25.03 -12.07 -27.29
N ASP A 228 23.72 -12.02 -27.05
CA ASP A 228 22.71 -12.63 -27.91
C ASP A 228 22.80 -12.16 -29.37
N ASN A 229 23.25 -10.91 -29.66
CA ASN A 229 23.38 -10.45 -31.05
C ASN A 229 24.57 -11.10 -31.79
N ALA A 230 25.54 -11.63 -31.06
CA ALA A 230 26.70 -12.35 -31.58
C ALA A 230 26.62 -13.87 -31.39
N ASP A 231 25.73 -14.35 -30.53
CA ASP A 231 25.44 -15.77 -30.36
C ASP A 231 24.68 -16.32 -31.59
N LEU A 232 24.78 -17.63 -31.77
CA LEU A 232 24.01 -18.37 -32.76
C LEU A 232 23.03 -19.36 -32.11
N ASP A 233 23.05 -19.52 -30.80
CA ASP A 233 22.24 -20.41 -29.95
C ASP A 233 22.04 -19.69 -28.61
N ALA A 234 21.35 -18.53 -28.64
CA ALA A 234 21.34 -17.55 -27.55
C ALA A 234 20.78 -18.12 -26.23
N ASP A 235 19.88 -19.11 -26.30
CA ASP A 235 19.30 -19.77 -25.12
C ASP A 235 20.01 -21.07 -24.69
N GLY A 236 20.98 -21.53 -25.49
CA GLY A 236 21.80 -22.70 -25.24
C GLY A 236 21.02 -24.03 -25.28
N ASP A 237 19.85 -24.08 -25.93
CA ASP A 237 19.04 -25.30 -26.03
C ASP A 237 19.62 -26.33 -27.03
N GLY A 238 20.59 -25.90 -27.84
CA GLY A 238 21.28 -26.71 -28.83
C GLY A 238 20.70 -26.62 -30.24
N THR A 239 19.78 -25.69 -30.46
CA THR A 239 19.22 -25.27 -31.75
C THR A 239 19.76 -23.89 -32.06
N ASN A 240 20.17 -23.66 -33.31
CA ASN A 240 20.62 -22.32 -33.66
C ASN A 240 19.41 -21.37 -33.79
N ASP A 241 19.58 -20.09 -33.47
CA ASP A 241 18.54 -19.05 -33.61
C ASP A 241 17.97 -18.98 -35.04
N ASP A 242 18.79 -19.26 -36.07
CA ASP A 242 18.36 -19.30 -37.48
C ASP A 242 17.52 -20.55 -37.86
N SER A 243 17.32 -21.43 -36.89
CA SER A 243 16.67 -22.72 -37.01
C SER A 243 15.62 -22.96 -35.91
N GLU A 244 15.33 -21.93 -35.11
CA GLU A 244 14.36 -21.96 -34.02
C GLU A 244 12.92 -21.99 -34.57
N ASP A 245 12.03 -22.68 -33.87
CA ASP A 245 10.61 -22.91 -34.19
C ASP A 245 9.86 -22.90 -32.85
N SER A 246 9.66 -21.68 -32.35
CA SER A 246 9.29 -21.40 -30.96
C SER A 246 7.91 -21.95 -30.58
N ASP A 247 6.98 -22.03 -31.53
CA ASP A 247 5.63 -22.57 -31.32
C ASP A 247 5.41 -23.99 -31.89
N GLY A 248 6.39 -24.51 -32.63
CA GLY A 248 6.42 -25.89 -33.11
C GLY A 248 5.50 -26.16 -34.30
N ASP A 249 5.12 -25.14 -35.06
CA ASP A 249 4.24 -25.27 -36.21
C ASP A 249 4.96 -25.71 -37.50
N GLY A 250 6.30 -25.66 -37.47
CA GLY A 250 7.19 -26.12 -38.52
C GLY A 250 7.63 -25.04 -39.51
N VAL A 251 7.39 -23.77 -39.23
CA VAL A 251 8.08 -22.62 -39.82
C VAL A 251 9.12 -22.11 -38.82
N ASN A 252 10.29 -21.70 -39.32
CA ASN A 252 11.33 -21.17 -38.43
C ASN A 252 11.00 -19.72 -38.06
N ASP A 253 11.35 -19.29 -36.86
CA ASP A 253 11.08 -17.95 -36.32
C ASP A 253 11.56 -16.81 -37.25
N ASP A 254 12.67 -17.00 -37.97
CA ASP A 254 13.21 -16.01 -38.93
C ASP A 254 12.38 -15.85 -40.21
N ALA A 255 11.56 -16.84 -40.51
CA ALA A 255 10.66 -16.93 -41.65
C ALA A 255 9.18 -16.85 -41.26
N ASP A 256 8.89 -16.80 -39.97
CA ASP A 256 7.56 -16.72 -39.40
C ASP A 256 7.18 -15.26 -39.09
N ALA A 257 5.98 -14.85 -39.49
CA ALA A 257 5.44 -13.55 -39.12
C ALA A 257 4.93 -13.51 -37.67
N PHE A 258 4.59 -14.67 -37.10
CA PHE A 258 4.08 -14.87 -35.75
C PHE A 258 4.78 -16.04 -35.03
N PRO A 259 6.08 -15.93 -34.68
CA PRO A 259 6.88 -17.03 -34.13
C PRO A 259 6.38 -17.70 -32.84
N PHE A 260 5.34 -17.15 -32.21
CA PHE A 260 4.80 -17.62 -30.94
C PHE A 260 3.32 -18.04 -31.04
N ASP A 261 2.72 -18.02 -32.22
CA ASP A 261 1.35 -18.48 -32.47
C ASP A 261 1.32 -19.55 -33.56
N ALA A 262 1.32 -20.81 -33.14
CA ALA A 262 1.32 -21.97 -34.04
C ALA A 262 0.11 -22.07 -34.99
N ASN A 263 -0.83 -21.13 -34.93
CA ASN A 263 -1.96 -21.03 -35.85
C ASN A 263 -1.76 -19.96 -36.93
N GLU A 264 -0.69 -19.17 -36.90
CA GLU A 264 -0.41 -18.09 -37.85
C GLU A 264 1.06 -18.12 -38.29
N THR A 265 1.31 -18.07 -39.60
CA THR A 265 2.69 -18.14 -40.15
C THR A 265 3.01 -17.05 -41.15
N VAL A 266 1.97 -16.41 -41.70
CA VAL A 266 2.07 -15.51 -42.84
C VAL A 266 1.21 -14.29 -42.54
N ASP A 267 1.78 -13.11 -42.80
CA ASP A 267 1.09 -11.83 -42.87
C ASP A 267 1.31 -11.29 -44.30
N SER A 268 0.34 -11.54 -45.17
CA SER A 268 0.48 -11.33 -46.61
C SER A 268 0.54 -9.86 -47.02
N ASP A 269 -0.06 -8.96 -46.23
CA ASP A 269 -0.12 -7.53 -46.53
C ASP A 269 0.64 -6.63 -45.54
N GLY A 270 1.09 -7.19 -44.41
CA GLY A 270 1.98 -6.56 -43.44
C GLY A 270 1.26 -5.68 -42.42
N ASP A 271 -0.01 -5.95 -42.12
CA ASP A 271 -0.80 -5.18 -41.16
C ASP A 271 -0.69 -5.68 -39.71
N GLY A 272 -0.05 -6.83 -39.50
CA GLY A 272 0.17 -7.44 -38.20
C GLY A 272 -0.92 -8.41 -37.75
N VAL A 273 -1.91 -8.73 -38.59
CA VAL A 273 -2.89 -9.80 -38.38
C VAL A 273 -2.54 -10.97 -39.30
N GLY A 274 -2.50 -12.19 -38.76
CA GLY A 274 -2.11 -13.36 -39.55
C GLY A 274 -3.19 -13.79 -40.54
N ASP A 275 -2.77 -14.28 -41.71
CA ASP A 275 -3.62 -14.67 -42.83
C ASP A 275 -4.78 -15.63 -42.45
N ASN A 276 -4.65 -16.44 -41.40
CA ASN A 276 -5.72 -17.37 -41.00
C ASN A 276 -6.82 -16.69 -40.17
N THR A 277 -6.50 -15.61 -39.45
CA THR A 277 -7.41 -14.80 -38.64
C THR A 277 -7.95 -13.61 -39.42
N ASP A 278 -7.14 -13.06 -40.31
CA ASP A 278 -7.49 -11.89 -41.12
C ASP A 278 -8.64 -12.18 -42.10
N ALA A 279 -9.72 -11.41 -42.01
CA ALA A 279 -10.85 -11.50 -42.94
C ALA A 279 -10.49 -11.01 -44.36
N PHE A 280 -9.47 -10.16 -44.50
CA PHE A 280 -8.96 -9.60 -45.76
C PHE A 280 -7.42 -9.67 -45.87
N PRO A 281 -6.80 -10.87 -45.97
CA PRO A 281 -5.34 -11.08 -45.94
C PRO A 281 -4.48 -10.38 -47.04
N ASP A 282 -5.09 -9.65 -47.97
CA ASP A 282 -4.42 -8.96 -49.05
C ASP A 282 -4.65 -7.42 -48.99
N ASP A 283 -5.33 -6.91 -47.97
CA ASP A 283 -5.67 -5.50 -47.76
C ASP A 283 -5.30 -5.00 -46.37
N ALA A 284 -4.07 -4.49 -46.23
CA ALA A 284 -3.51 -3.99 -44.97
C ALA A 284 -4.25 -2.80 -44.31
N THR A 285 -5.42 -2.43 -44.82
CA THR A 285 -6.30 -1.43 -44.23
C THR A 285 -7.59 -2.01 -43.67
N GLU A 286 -7.82 -3.31 -43.77
CA GLU A 286 -9.02 -4.01 -43.30
C GLU A 286 -8.62 -5.39 -42.80
N SER A 287 -8.95 -5.75 -41.56
CA SER A 287 -8.70 -7.11 -41.06
C SER A 287 -9.87 -7.76 -40.32
N VAL A 288 -10.90 -6.97 -40.03
CA VAL A 288 -12.11 -7.41 -39.31
C VAL A 288 -13.34 -7.19 -40.19
N ASP A 289 -14.25 -8.17 -40.19
CA ASP A 289 -15.56 -8.16 -40.87
C ASP A 289 -16.59 -8.63 -39.84
N THR A 290 -17.08 -7.69 -39.03
CA THR A 290 -17.86 -8.01 -37.83
C THR A 290 -19.20 -8.69 -38.16
N ASP A 291 -19.88 -8.26 -39.23
CA ASP A 291 -21.16 -8.84 -39.67
C ASP A 291 -21.02 -9.94 -40.75
N GLY A 292 -19.83 -10.12 -41.30
CA GLY A 292 -19.52 -11.13 -42.30
C GLY A 292 -20.13 -10.85 -43.68
N ASP A 293 -20.45 -9.59 -44.00
CA ASP A 293 -21.03 -9.22 -45.29
C ASP A 293 -20.00 -9.10 -46.43
N GLY A 294 -18.71 -9.11 -46.06
CA GLY A 294 -17.57 -9.01 -46.96
C GLY A 294 -17.08 -7.59 -47.22
N VAL A 295 -17.52 -6.60 -46.44
CA VAL A 295 -16.95 -5.26 -46.33
C VAL A 295 -16.25 -5.15 -44.99
N GLY A 296 -14.97 -4.75 -44.99
CA GLY A 296 -14.22 -4.62 -43.74
C GLY A 296 -14.70 -3.45 -42.90
N ASP A 297 -14.59 -3.59 -41.57
CA ASP A 297 -15.12 -2.66 -40.59
C ASP A 297 -14.63 -1.21 -40.78
N ASN A 298 -13.42 -0.97 -41.30
CA ASN A 298 -12.92 0.41 -41.51
C ASN A 298 -13.61 1.11 -42.69
N THR A 299 -14.16 0.35 -43.63
CA THR A 299 -14.91 0.84 -44.80
C THR A 299 -16.41 0.72 -44.63
N ASP A 300 -16.88 -0.15 -43.75
CA ASP A 300 -18.30 -0.33 -43.49
C ASP A 300 -18.91 0.89 -42.76
N ASP A 301 -20.10 1.29 -43.21
CA ASP A 301 -20.89 2.33 -42.55
C ASP A 301 -21.80 1.74 -41.44
N ASP A 302 -21.91 0.40 -41.32
CA ASP A 302 -22.81 -0.39 -40.45
C ASP A 302 -22.15 -1.75 -40.09
N SER A 303 -21.04 -1.71 -39.34
CA SER A 303 -20.07 -2.83 -39.21
C SER A 303 -20.64 -4.09 -38.55
N ASP A 304 -21.66 -3.97 -37.71
CA ASP A 304 -22.32 -5.11 -37.06
C ASP A 304 -23.63 -5.55 -37.75
N GLY A 305 -24.03 -4.84 -38.81
CA GLY A 305 -25.18 -5.17 -39.64
C GLY A 305 -26.53 -5.12 -38.92
N ASP A 306 -26.63 -4.39 -37.80
CA ASP A 306 -27.86 -4.25 -37.01
C ASP A 306 -28.88 -3.30 -37.70
N GLY A 307 -28.41 -2.47 -38.63
CA GLY A 307 -29.18 -1.52 -39.42
C GLY A 307 -29.11 -0.07 -38.93
N VAL A 308 -28.31 0.22 -37.91
CA VAL A 308 -27.98 1.54 -37.37
C VAL A 308 -26.55 1.89 -37.77
N PRO A 309 -26.34 2.91 -38.62
CA PRO A 309 -25.00 3.22 -39.09
C PRO A 309 -24.04 3.58 -37.96
N ASN A 310 -22.77 3.15 -38.04
CA ASN A 310 -21.70 3.34 -37.06
C ASN A 310 -21.64 4.74 -36.43
N GLY A 311 -21.87 5.80 -37.21
CA GLY A 311 -21.86 7.19 -36.72
C GLY A 311 -23.09 7.62 -35.89
N LEU A 312 -24.10 6.76 -35.81
CA LEU A 312 -25.33 6.92 -35.02
C LEU A 312 -25.48 5.81 -33.98
N ASP A 313 -24.64 4.79 -34.05
CA ASP A 313 -24.61 3.65 -33.14
C ASP A 313 -23.71 3.95 -31.92
N ALA A 314 -24.18 3.58 -30.72
CA ALA A 314 -23.38 3.67 -29.50
C ALA A 314 -22.40 2.50 -29.35
N PHE A 315 -22.72 1.33 -29.93
CA PHE A 315 -21.93 0.09 -29.93
C PHE A 315 -21.77 -0.46 -31.35
N PRO A 316 -20.99 0.21 -32.23
CA PRO A 316 -20.91 -0.10 -33.67
C PRO A 316 -20.41 -1.49 -34.07
N LEU A 317 -20.04 -2.34 -33.11
CA LEU A 317 -19.52 -3.69 -33.30
C LEU A 317 -20.37 -4.74 -32.57
N ASP A 318 -21.50 -4.35 -31.98
CA ASP A 318 -22.40 -5.22 -31.24
C ASP A 318 -23.81 -5.14 -31.80
N SER A 319 -24.13 -6.09 -32.68
CA SER A 319 -25.47 -6.19 -33.31
C SER A 319 -26.64 -6.34 -32.33
N GLY A 320 -26.38 -6.59 -31.05
CA GLY A 320 -27.37 -6.65 -29.98
C GLY A 320 -27.76 -5.29 -29.42
N GLU A 321 -26.94 -4.25 -29.61
CA GLU A 321 -27.08 -2.97 -28.94
C GLU A 321 -26.75 -1.79 -29.83
N SER A 322 -27.63 -0.77 -29.84
CA SER A 322 -27.40 0.45 -30.67
C SER A 322 -27.60 1.76 -29.94
N SER A 323 -28.07 1.72 -28.69
CA SER A 323 -28.44 2.90 -27.91
C SER A 323 -27.84 2.84 -26.52
N ASP A 324 -27.31 3.98 -26.09
CA ASP A 324 -26.82 4.25 -24.73
C ASP A 324 -27.36 5.64 -24.34
N ARG A 325 -28.52 5.65 -23.70
CA ARG A 325 -29.30 6.89 -23.49
C ARG A 325 -28.66 7.84 -22.49
N ASP A 326 -28.02 7.33 -21.46
CA ASP A 326 -27.43 8.13 -20.39
C ASP A 326 -25.90 8.22 -20.45
N ARG A 327 -25.26 7.41 -21.29
CA ARG A 327 -23.84 7.44 -21.66
C ARG A 327 -22.92 6.94 -20.57
N ASP A 328 -23.31 5.89 -19.88
CA ASP A 328 -22.46 5.20 -18.92
C ASP A 328 -21.61 4.07 -19.55
N GLY A 329 -21.90 3.71 -20.80
CA GLY A 329 -21.19 2.69 -21.57
C GLY A 329 -21.84 1.30 -21.53
N VAL A 330 -23.01 1.14 -20.92
CA VAL A 330 -23.84 -0.06 -20.98
C VAL A 330 -24.99 0.17 -21.96
N GLY A 331 -25.32 -0.84 -22.76
CA GLY A 331 -26.37 -0.73 -23.78
C GLY A 331 -27.78 -0.71 -23.18
N ASP A 332 -28.70 0.03 -23.80
CA ASP A 332 -30.07 0.21 -23.34
C ASP A 332 -30.87 -1.10 -23.14
N ASP A 333 -30.55 -2.17 -23.88
CA ASP A 333 -31.20 -3.47 -23.78
C ASP A 333 -30.60 -4.36 -22.66
N GLU A 334 -29.34 -4.15 -22.28
CA GLU A 334 -28.64 -4.81 -21.15
C GLU A 334 -28.67 -4.02 -19.83
N ASP A 335 -28.91 -2.71 -19.90
CA ASP A 335 -28.93 -1.80 -18.75
C ASP A 335 -30.27 -1.88 -17.98
N ALA A 336 -30.19 -2.16 -16.68
CA ALA A 336 -31.35 -2.16 -15.79
C ALA A 336 -31.95 -0.76 -15.57
N PHE A 337 -31.14 0.31 -15.72
CA PHE A 337 -31.50 1.72 -15.56
C PHE A 337 -31.03 2.63 -16.71
N PRO A 338 -31.57 2.47 -17.94
CA PRO A 338 -31.06 3.18 -19.13
C PRO A 338 -31.31 4.69 -19.23
N ASP A 339 -31.62 5.35 -18.12
CA ASP A 339 -31.73 6.81 -18.04
C ASP A 339 -30.96 7.37 -16.82
N ASP A 340 -30.21 6.54 -16.09
CA ASP A 340 -29.40 6.89 -14.91
C ASP A 340 -27.95 6.42 -15.07
N PRO A 341 -27.01 7.31 -15.45
CA PRO A 341 -25.64 6.92 -15.77
C PRO A 341 -24.79 6.57 -14.54
N SER A 342 -25.43 6.39 -13.39
CA SER A 342 -24.80 5.95 -12.15
C SER A 342 -25.29 4.58 -11.68
N GLU A 343 -26.18 3.92 -12.41
CA GLU A 343 -26.72 2.61 -12.08
C GLU A 343 -26.91 1.81 -13.37
N TYR A 344 -26.44 0.55 -13.40
CA TYR A 344 -26.62 -0.30 -14.59
C TYR A 344 -26.99 -1.76 -14.26
N ILE A 345 -26.77 -2.19 -13.02
CA ILE A 345 -27.11 -3.53 -12.50
C ILE A 345 -28.17 -3.39 -11.40
N ASP A 346 -29.14 -4.32 -11.39
CA ASP A 346 -30.15 -4.54 -10.36
C ASP A 346 -30.17 -6.03 -10.03
N THR A 347 -29.28 -6.48 -9.13
CA THR A 347 -29.03 -7.90 -8.89
C THR A 347 -30.26 -8.64 -8.34
N ASP A 348 -31.02 -8.02 -7.44
CA ASP A 348 -32.21 -8.62 -6.85
C ASP A 348 -33.54 -8.26 -7.55
N GLY A 349 -33.50 -7.30 -8.48
CA GLY A 349 -34.64 -6.88 -9.27
C GLY A 349 -35.66 -6.04 -8.49
N ASP A 350 -35.26 -5.38 -7.40
CA ASP A 350 -36.14 -4.57 -6.56
C ASP A 350 -36.41 -3.16 -7.14
N GLY A 351 -35.60 -2.75 -8.13
CA GLY A 351 -35.66 -1.48 -8.82
C GLY A 351 -34.81 -0.37 -8.20
N VAL A 352 -33.90 -0.70 -7.29
CA VAL A 352 -32.78 0.13 -6.84
C VAL A 352 -31.50 -0.46 -7.44
N GLY A 353 -30.67 0.37 -8.06
CA GLY A 353 -29.43 -0.13 -8.65
C GLY A 353 -28.37 -0.39 -7.59
N ASN A 354 -27.47 -1.33 -7.87
CA ASN A 354 -26.47 -1.81 -6.92
C ASN A 354 -25.57 -0.71 -6.33
N ASN A 355 -25.35 0.43 -7.01
CA ASN A 355 -24.54 1.50 -6.41
C ASN A 355 -25.29 2.27 -5.30
N ALA A 356 -26.62 2.21 -5.30
CA ALA A 356 -27.49 2.84 -4.31
C ALA A 356 -28.14 1.84 -3.35
N ASP A 357 -28.23 0.57 -3.72
CA ASP A 357 -28.66 -0.50 -2.82
C ASP A 357 -27.60 -0.77 -1.75
N THR A 358 -28.02 -1.41 -0.67
CA THR A 358 -27.19 -1.75 0.48
C THR A 358 -27.24 -3.24 0.82
N ASP A 359 -27.93 -4.03 0.01
CA ASP A 359 -28.23 -5.46 0.13
C ASP A 359 -28.56 -6.00 -1.28
N ASP A 360 -27.57 -5.95 -2.18
CA ASP A 360 -27.68 -6.12 -3.63
C ASP A 360 -28.38 -7.43 -4.07
N ASP A 361 -28.30 -8.50 -3.25
CA ASP A 361 -28.92 -9.79 -3.53
C ASP A 361 -30.16 -10.11 -2.67
N SER A 362 -30.54 -9.21 -1.77
CA SER A 362 -31.69 -9.34 -0.88
C SER A 362 -31.65 -10.58 0.03
N ASP A 363 -30.47 -11.10 0.39
CA ASP A 363 -30.32 -12.22 1.33
C ASP A 363 -30.58 -11.80 2.79
N GLY A 364 -30.49 -10.49 3.06
CA GLY A 364 -30.70 -9.86 4.36
C GLY A 364 -29.43 -9.49 5.13
N VAL A 365 -28.25 -9.64 4.52
CA VAL A 365 -26.95 -9.17 4.98
C VAL A 365 -26.52 -8.03 4.06
N SER A 366 -26.22 -6.85 4.63
CA SER A 366 -25.82 -5.71 3.81
C SER A 366 -24.46 -5.93 3.15
N ASP A 367 -24.24 -5.43 1.94
CA ASP A 367 -23.00 -5.64 1.15
C ASP A 367 -21.72 -5.37 1.95
N SER A 368 -21.73 -4.33 2.80
CA SER A 368 -20.57 -3.99 3.64
C SER A 368 -20.18 -5.05 4.69
N LEU A 369 -21.04 -6.04 4.90
CA LEU A 369 -20.89 -7.16 5.83
C LEU A 369 -21.04 -8.51 5.13
N ASP A 370 -21.19 -8.50 3.81
CA ASP A 370 -21.40 -9.67 2.98
C ASP A 370 -20.12 -9.96 2.19
N ASP A 371 -19.58 -11.17 2.32
CA ASP A 371 -18.40 -11.59 1.57
C ASP A 371 -18.75 -11.94 0.10
N PHE A 372 -20.04 -12.15 -0.21
CA PHE A 372 -20.60 -12.47 -1.53
C PHE A 372 -21.85 -11.62 -1.83
N PRO A 373 -21.73 -10.28 -1.95
CA PRO A 373 -22.86 -9.35 -2.02
C PRO A 373 -23.82 -9.54 -3.23
N LEU A 374 -23.49 -10.42 -4.18
CA LEU A 374 -24.30 -10.68 -5.37
C LEU A 374 -24.87 -12.11 -5.41
N ASP A 375 -24.59 -12.94 -4.40
CA ASP A 375 -25.04 -14.33 -4.31
C ASP A 375 -25.99 -14.52 -3.12
N PRO A 376 -27.31 -14.58 -3.34
CA PRO A 376 -28.29 -14.66 -2.26
C PRO A 376 -28.27 -15.97 -1.47
N THR A 377 -27.34 -16.87 -1.78
CA THR A 377 -27.13 -18.14 -1.10
C THR A 377 -25.88 -18.19 -0.24
N GLU A 378 -25.01 -17.17 -0.30
CA GLU A 378 -23.77 -17.09 0.45
C GLU A 378 -23.60 -15.69 1.05
N SER A 379 -23.15 -15.61 2.29
CA SER A 379 -22.85 -14.31 2.92
C SER A 379 -21.58 -14.28 3.76
N LYS A 380 -20.83 -15.39 3.77
CA LYS A 380 -19.63 -15.56 4.58
C LYS A 380 -18.60 -16.43 3.89
N ASP A 381 -17.35 -16.01 3.97
CA ASP A 381 -16.16 -16.77 3.62
C ASP A 381 -15.24 -16.83 4.84
N THR A 382 -15.44 -17.83 5.70
CA THR A 382 -14.77 -17.85 7.02
C THR A 382 -13.26 -18.01 6.91
N ASP A 383 -12.72 -18.66 5.87
CA ASP A 383 -11.28 -18.86 5.69
C ASP A 383 -10.65 -18.07 4.53
N GLY A 384 -11.45 -17.38 3.72
CA GLY A 384 -10.99 -16.40 2.74
C GLY A 384 -10.52 -17.03 1.43
N ASP A 385 -11.10 -18.17 1.05
CA ASP A 385 -10.69 -18.92 -0.13
C ASP A 385 -11.56 -18.64 -1.38
N GLY A 386 -12.65 -17.90 -1.21
CA GLY A 386 -13.55 -17.50 -2.27
C GLY A 386 -14.70 -18.49 -2.53
N VAL A 387 -14.90 -19.50 -1.70
CA VAL A 387 -16.13 -20.32 -1.65
C VAL A 387 -16.89 -20.01 -0.38
N GLY A 388 -18.19 -19.70 -0.50
CA GLY A 388 -19.00 -19.37 0.68
C GLY A 388 -19.24 -20.55 1.62
N ASP A 389 -19.38 -20.24 2.91
CA ASP A 389 -19.55 -21.19 4.01
C ASP A 389 -20.69 -22.21 3.78
N ASN A 390 -21.74 -21.89 3.00
CA ASN A 390 -22.85 -22.82 2.75
C ASN A 390 -22.53 -23.85 1.64
N ALA A 391 -21.65 -23.52 0.70
CA ALA A 391 -21.16 -24.36 -0.39
C ALA A 391 -19.85 -25.08 -0.05
N ASP A 392 -19.08 -24.56 0.90
CA ASP A 392 -17.80 -25.12 1.31
C ASP A 392 -17.95 -26.32 2.27
N ALA A 393 -17.34 -27.45 1.90
CA ALA A 393 -17.26 -28.64 2.76
C ALA A 393 -16.33 -28.44 3.97
N PHE A 394 -15.36 -27.54 3.88
CA PHE A 394 -14.38 -27.21 4.91
C PHE A 394 -14.26 -25.69 5.17
N PRO A 395 -15.30 -25.02 5.73
CA PRO A 395 -15.35 -23.55 5.91
C PRO A 395 -14.33 -22.91 6.86
N ASN A 396 -13.29 -23.63 7.27
CA ASN A 396 -12.24 -23.12 8.15
C ASN A 396 -10.84 -23.56 7.67
N ASP A 397 -10.73 -24.07 6.44
CA ASP A 397 -9.51 -24.53 5.81
C ASP A 397 -9.45 -24.08 4.34
N ALA A 398 -8.85 -22.92 4.10
CA ALA A 398 -8.72 -22.32 2.77
C ALA A 398 -7.95 -23.17 1.73
N THR A 399 -7.44 -24.34 2.12
CA THR A 399 -6.79 -25.29 1.21
C THR A 399 -7.71 -26.41 0.74
N GLU A 400 -8.94 -26.50 1.26
CA GLU A 400 -9.90 -27.56 0.96
C GLU A 400 -11.30 -27.00 0.78
N ARG A 401 -11.99 -27.36 -0.30
CA ARG A 401 -13.36 -26.87 -0.61
C ARG A 401 -14.38 -27.96 -0.80
N THR A 402 -13.92 -29.13 -1.23
CA THR A 402 -14.75 -30.22 -1.74
C THR A 402 -14.38 -31.50 -1.03
N ASP A 403 -15.40 -32.28 -0.66
CA ASP A 403 -15.29 -33.64 -0.12
C ASP A 403 -16.17 -34.52 -1.02
N THR A 404 -15.59 -35.04 -2.09
CA THR A 404 -16.34 -35.69 -3.17
C THR A 404 -17.03 -36.97 -2.71
N ASP A 405 -16.49 -37.70 -1.73
CA ASP A 405 -17.02 -38.98 -1.26
C ASP A 405 -17.59 -38.97 0.18
N GLY A 406 -17.42 -37.87 0.90
CA GLY A 406 -18.04 -37.60 2.20
C GLY A 406 -17.33 -38.27 3.37
N ASP A 407 -16.04 -38.57 3.26
CA ASP A 407 -15.26 -39.23 4.32
C ASP A 407 -14.68 -38.25 5.37
N GLY A 408 -14.70 -36.95 5.06
CA GLY A 408 -14.22 -35.86 5.90
C GLY A 408 -12.76 -35.47 5.69
N VAL A 409 -12.10 -35.97 4.65
CA VAL A 409 -10.81 -35.48 4.12
C VAL A 409 -11.11 -34.73 2.81
N GLY A 410 -10.55 -33.53 2.66
CA GLY A 410 -10.79 -32.73 1.46
C GLY A 410 -10.06 -33.29 0.24
N ASP A 411 -10.64 -33.09 -0.94
CA ASP A 411 -10.16 -33.64 -2.21
C ASP A 411 -8.68 -33.30 -2.51
N ASN A 412 -8.14 -32.18 -1.98
CA ASN A 412 -6.73 -31.82 -2.22
C ASN A 412 -5.76 -32.62 -1.34
N ALA A 413 -6.16 -32.94 -0.11
CA ALA A 413 -5.43 -33.78 0.82
C ALA A 413 -5.65 -35.28 0.59
N ASP A 414 -6.79 -35.65 0.02
CA ASP A 414 -7.20 -37.01 -0.23
C ASP A 414 -6.49 -37.63 -1.45
N LYS A 415 -5.79 -38.75 -1.24
CA LYS A 415 -5.16 -39.52 -2.33
C LYS A 415 -6.16 -40.35 -3.14
N PHE A 416 -7.35 -40.59 -2.59
CA PHE A 416 -8.44 -41.31 -3.22
C PHE A 416 -9.78 -40.56 -3.09
N PRO A 417 -9.95 -39.36 -3.69
CA PRO A 417 -11.13 -38.47 -3.51
C PRO A 417 -12.51 -39.04 -3.92
N SER A 418 -12.60 -40.31 -4.28
CA SER A 418 -13.85 -40.96 -4.70
C SER A 418 -14.11 -42.28 -3.96
N ASP A 419 -13.24 -42.65 -3.03
CA ASP A 419 -13.35 -43.85 -2.20
C ASP A 419 -13.29 -43.50 -0.72
N ASN A 420 -14.48 -43.33 -0.12
CA ASN A 420 -14.64 -42.95 1.29
C ASN A 420 -14.12 -43.94 2.34
N THR A 421 -13.39 -44.97 1.90
CA THR A 421 -12.69 -45.91 2.77
C THR A 421 -11.18 -45.72 2.76
N GLU A 422 -10.62 -44.87 1.90
CA GLU A 422 -9.18 -44.64 1.74
C GLU A 422 -8.88 -43.15 1.54
N TRP A 423 -7.84 -42.63 2.21
CA TRP A 423 -7.49 -41.20 2.10
C TRP A 423 -5.98 -40.91 2.10
N VAL A 424 -5.17 -41.82 2.64
CA VAL A 424 -3.70 -41.73 2.67
C VAL A 424 -3.12 -42.91 1.90
N ASP A 425 -2.06 -42.65 1.14
CA ASP A 425 -1.18 -43.64 0.52
C ASP A 425 0.26 -43.31 0.94
N SER A 426 0.70 -43.94 2.03
CA SER A 426 1.95 -43.59 2.72
C SER A 426 3.20 -44.01 1.95
N ASP A 427 3.13 -45.01 1.06
CA ASP A 427 4.25 -45.48 0.24
C ASP A 427 4.08 -45.32 -1.27
N SER A 428 2.95 -44.74 -1.69
CA SER A 428 2.63 -44.38 -3.07
C SER A 428 2.53 -45.58 -4.01
N ASP A 429 2.04 -46.72 -3.52
CA ASP A 429 1.84 -47.93 -4.32
C ASP A 429 0.47 -48.01 -5.01
N GLY A 430 -0.43 -47.08 -4.69
CA GLY A 430 -1.77 -46.96 -5.24
C GLY A 430 -2.84 -47.72 -4.44
N THR A 431 -2.50 -48.30 -3.29
CA THR A 431 -3.45 -48.86 -2.32
C THR A 431 -3.49 -47.96 -1.09
N GLY A 432 -4.68 -47.57 -0.64
CA GLY A 432 -4.79 -46.76 0.56
C GLY A 432 -4.43 -47.52 1.85
N ASP A 433 -3.90 -46.78 2.82
CA ASP A 433 -3.41 -47.29 4.11
C ASP A 433 -4.44 -48.12 4.90
N ASN A 434 -5.76 -47.94 4.68
CA ASN A 434 -6.77 -48.67 5.43
C ASN A 434 -7.04 -50.07 4.88
N SER A 435 -6.80 -50.28 3.58
CA SER A 435 -6.90 -51.58 2.90
C SER A 435 -5.55 -52.27 2.76
N ASP A 436 -4.45 -51.54 2.93
CA ASP A 436 -3.10 -52.06 2.85
C ASP A 436 -2.64 -52.74 4.16
N ALA A 437 -2.22 -54.00 4.07
CA ALA A 437 -1.63 -54.72 5.20
C ALA A 437 -0.22 -54.22 5.56
N PHE A 438 0.48 -53.58 4.63
CA PHE A 438 1.82 -53.00 4.83
C PHE A 438 1.93 -51.56 4.28
N PRO A 439 1.28 -50.56 4.93
CA PRO A 439 1.17 -49.17 4.45
C PRO A 439 2.47 -48.36 4.31
N ASN A 440 3.64 -48.98 4.42
CA ASN A 440 4.94 -48.31 4.29
C ASN A 440 5.94 -49.13 3.46
N ASP A 441 5.47 -50.18 2.80
CA ASP A 441 6.26 -51.03 1.90
C ASP A 441 5.55 -51.15 0.55
N PRO A 442 5.96 -50.37 -0.47
CA PRO A 442 5.25 -50.28 -1.75
C PRO A 442 5.38 -51.53 -2.62
N THR A 443 5.93 -52.62 -2.04
CA THR A 443 6.07 -53.91 -2.68
C THR A 443 5.19 -54.99 -2.06
N GLU A 444 4.45 -54.70 -0.99
CA GLU A 444 3.61 -55.64 -0.27
C GLU A 444 2.26 -55.03 0.09
N ILE A 445 1.15 -55.61 -0.39
CA ILE A 445 -0.19 -55.08 -0.08
C ILE A 445 -1.02 -56.05 0.77
N VAL A 446 -0.79 -57.36 0.59
CA VAL A 446 -1.66 -58.43 1.10
C VAL A 446 -0.90 -59.36 2.02
N ASP A 447 -1.43 -59.59 3.22
CA ASP A 447 -1.05 -60.66 4.13
C ASP A 447 -2.20 -61.69 4.20
N SER A 448 -2.10 -62.76 3.42
CA SER A 448 -3.22 -63.69 3.23
C SER A 448 -3.46 -64.66 4.39
N ASP A 449 -2.50 -64.84 5.30
CA ASP A 449 -2.65 -65.73 6.46
C ASP A 449 -2.44 -65.06 7.83
N GLY A 450 -2.03 -63.79 7.83
CA GLY A 450 -1.95 -62.92 8.99
C GLY A 450 -0.69 -63.13 9.83
N ASP A 451 0.40 -63.60 9.23
CA ASP A 451 1.65 -63.89 9.94
C ASP A 451 2.65 -62.73 9.99
N GLY A 452 2.35 -61.64 9.27
CA GLY A 452 3.13 -60.41 9.23
C GLY A 452 4.24 -60.39 8.19
N VAL A 453 4.28 -61.34 7.25
CA VAL A 453 5.10 -61.28 6.03
C VAL A 453 4.17 -61.14 4.83
N GLY A 454 4.43 -60.14 3.98
CA GLY A 454 3.59 -59.92 2.80
C GLY A 454 3.72 -61.04 1.77
N ASN A 455 2.64 -61.27 1.02
CA ASN A 455 2.54 -62.37 0.06
C ASN A 455 3.69 -62.42 -0.97
N ASN A 456 4.34 -61.30 -1.32
CA ASN A 456 5.44 -61.31 -2.29
C ASN A 456 6.78 -61.78 -1.65
N ALA A 457 6.96 -61.57 -0.36
CA ALA A 457 8.10 -61.98 0.44
C ALA A 457 7.89 -63.34 1.14
N ASP A 458 6.65 -63.80 1.27
CA ASP A 458 6.30 -65.06 1.90
C ASP A 458 6.35 -66.24 0.91
N ALA A 459 7.15 -67.26 1.26
CA ALA A 459 7.21 -68.51 0.52
C ALA A 459 5.94 -69.37 0.67
N PHE A 460 5.16 -69.17 1.74
CA PHE A 460 3.91 -69.89 2.02
C PHE A 460 2.74 -68.96 2.39
N PRO A 461 2.25 -68.10 1.46
CA PRO A 461 1.27 -67.02 1.72
C PRO A 461 -0.10 -67.41 2.29
N TYR A 462 -0.36 -68.69 2.57
CA TYR A 462 -1.64 -69.18 3.08
C TYR A 462 -1.45 -70.12 4.29
N ASP A 463 -0.25 -70.20 4.86
CA ASP A 463 0.11 -71.01 6.02
C ASP A 463 0.91 -70.16 7.02
N ASN A 464 0.19 -69.51 7.93
CA ASN A 464 0.74 -68.62 8.96
C ASN A 464 1.73 -69.24 9.95
N THR A 465 2.08 -70.50 9.75
CA THR A 465 3.15 -71.14 10.50
C THR A 465 4.49 -71.03 9.80
N GLU A 466 4.57 -70.87 8.48
CA GLU A 466 5.81 -70.92 7.70
C GLU A 466 5.98 -69.65 6.85
N THR A 467 7.14 -68.99 6.90
CA THR A 467 7.42 -67.78 6.08
C THR A 467 8.54 -67.95 5.05
N LYS A 468 9.35 -69.00 5.19
CA LYS A 468 10.60 -69.19 4.44
C LYS A 468 10.78 -70.63 4.00
N ASP A 469 11.27 -70.79 2.78
CA ASP A 469 11.73 -72.05 2.20
C ASP A 469 13.20 -71.86 1.77
N SER A 470 14.13 -72.06 2.70
CA SER A 470 15.54 -71.75 2.46
C SER A 470 16.21 -72.71 1.45
N ASP A 471 15.70 -73.94 1.30
CA ASP A 471 16.26 -74.95 0.40
C ASP A 471 15.40 -75.20 -0.85
N GLY A 472 14.23 -74.58 -0.95
CA GLY A 472 13.34 -74.60 -2.11
C GLY A 472 12.62 -75.94 -2.28
N ASP A 473 12.46 -76.72 -1.21
CA ASP A 473 11.88 -78.06 -1.26
C ASP A 473 10.35 -78.08 -1.14
N GLY A 474 9.73 -76.93 -0.89
CA GLY A 474 8.29 -76.75 -0.72
C GLY A 474 7.78 -77.12 0.68
N VAL A 475 8.66 -77.30 1.66
CA VAL A 475 8.36 -77.44 3.08
C VAL A 475 9.06 -76.30 3.81
N GLY A 476 8.30 -75.53 4.60
CA GLY A 476 8.92 -74.39 5.27
C GLY A 476 9.94 -74.78 6.34
N ASP A 477 10.84 -73.84 6.61
CA ASP A 477 12.00 -74.03 7.47
C ASP A 477 11.60 -74.49 8.90
N ASN A 478 10.42 -74.12 9.42
CA ASN A 478 9.99 -74.54 10.76
C ASN A 478 9.31 -75.91 10.80
N ALA A 479 8.72 -76.37 9.70
CA ALA A 479 8.29 -77.77 9.54
C ALA A 479 9.52 -78.69 9.38
N GLN A 480 10.59 -78.21 8.75
CA GLN A 480 11.82 -78.97 8.57
C GLN A 480 12.61 -79.12 9.89
N ALA A 481 12.63 -78.07 10.73
CA ALA A 481 13.22 -78.13 12.08
C ALA A 481 12.60 -79.23 12.98
N ALA A 482 11.35 -79.64 12.72
CA ALA A 482 10.70 -80.74 13.43
C ALA A 482 11.12 -82.14 12.92
N ASN A 483 11.56 -82.27 11.67
CA ASN A 483 11.88 -83.54 11.02
C ASN A 483 13.38 -83.90 11.06
N ASP A 484 14.27 -82.91 11.14
CA ASP A 484 15.73 -83.12 11.21
C ASP A 484 16.23 -83.63 12.58
N ALA A 485 15.34 -83.75 13.57
CA ALA A 485 15.67 -84.35 14.86
C ALA A 485 15.78 -85.89 14.83
N ASN A 486 15.60 -86.56 13.68
CA ASN A 486 15.50 -88.02 13.63
C ASN A 486 16.10 -88.69 12.37
N VAL A 487 17.37 -88.45 12.05
CA VAL A 487 18.17 -89.44 11.28
C VAL A 487 19.58 -89.61 11.86
N ASP A 488 19.98 -90.88 11.86
CA ASP A 488 20.90 -91.60 12.74
C ASP A 488 22.40 -91.42 12.44
N THR A 489 23.15 -91.71 13.49
CA THR A 489 24.60 -91.76 13.69
C THR A 489 25.35 -92.84 12.89
N GLU A 490 26.58 -92.55 12.44
CA GLU A 490 27.84 -93.34 12.64
C GLU A 490 29.05 -92.72 11.88
N PRO A 491 30.32 -92.95 12.31
CA PRO A 491 31.37 -91.93 12.23
C PRO A 491 32.63 -92.25 11.38
N ALA A 492 33.37 -91.16 11.09
CA ALA A 492 34.82 -90.96 10.99
C ALA A 492 35.70 -91.69 9.94
N SER A 493 36.40 -90.88 9.11
CA SER A 493 37.89 -90.88 9.08
C SER A 493 38.47 -89.57 8.51
N GLU A 494 39.07 -88.79 9.42
CA GLU A 494 40.29 -87.94 9.33
C GLU A 494 40.80 -87.41 7.97
N ASP A 495 40.90 -86.08 7.83
CA ASP A 495 42.19 -85.40 7.59
C ASP A 495 42.14 -83.95 8.14
N GLU A 496 43.26 -83.50 8.70
CA GLU A 496 43.44 -82.39 9.64
C GLU A 496 43.61 -81.01 8.97
N GLY A 497 43.15 -79.93 9.65
CA GLY A 497 43.77 -78.61 9.50
C GLY A 497 42.96 -77.35 9.88
N GLY A 498 42.96 -76.96 11.16
CA GLY A 498 42.95 -75.55 11.65
C GLY A 498 41.61 -74.78 11.67
N LEU A 499 40.89 -74.66 12.80
CA LEU A 499 41.05 -73.72 13.94
C LEU A 499 40.21 -72.41 13.83
N LEU A 500 39.01 -72.48 14.45
CA LEU A 500 38.23 -71.46 15.18
C LEU A 500 37.54 -70.29 14.44
N GLY A 501 36.20 -70.34 14.42
CA GLY A 501 35.31 -69.20 14.28
C GLY A 501 33.89 -69.54 14.78
N LEU A 502 33.53 -69.10 15.98
CA LEU A 502 32.17 -69.05 16.56
C LEU A 502 31.94 -67.58 17.05
N PRO A 503 30.69 -67.16 17.33
CA PRO A 503 30.12 -65.90 16.86
C PRO A 503 30.11 -64.80 17.92
N GLY A 504 29.85 -63.56 17.50
CA GLY A 504 29.74 -62.40 18.38
C GLY A 504 28.47 -61.59 18.14
N PHE A 505 27.55 -61.66 19.10
CA PHE A 505 26.60 -60.58 19.40
C PHE A 505 27.35 -59.33 19.85
N SER A 506 26.79 -58.14 19.59
CA SER A 506 26.96 -57.01 20.51
C SER A 506 25.71 -56.12 20.53
N ALA A 507 25.34 -55.73 21.74
CA ALA A 507 24.29 -54.79 22.06
C ALA A 507 24.90 -53.41 22.38
N THR A 508 24.02 -52.40 22.43
CA THR A 508 24.13 -51.07 23.07
C THR A 508 24.85 -49.93 22.32
N LEU A 509 24.12 -48.84 22.06
CA LEU A 509 24.19 -47.62 22.88
C LEU A 509 23.02 -46.67 22.54
N GLY A 510 22.38 -46.09 23.57
CA GLY A 510 21.48 -44.96 23.44
C GLY A 510 22.20 -43.64 23.70
N ILE A 511 21.68 -42.54 23.15
CA ILE A 511 22.01 -41.17 23.55
C ILE A 511 20.72 -40.33 23.60
N VAL A 512 20.63 -39.58 24.69
CA VAL A 512 19.65 -38.57 25.08
C VAL A 512 19.80 -37.30 24.23
N SER A 513 18.70 -36.64 23.87
CA SER A 513 18.66 -35.17 23.85
C SER A 513 17.27 -34.64 24.18
N MET A 514 17.22 -33.86 25.27
CA MET A 514 16.13 -32.94 25.61
C MET A 514 16.41 -31.60 24.92
N LEU A 515 15.39 -31.01 24.30
CA LEU A 515 15.19 -29.57 24.30
C LEU A 515 13.68 -29.31 24.16
N GLY A 516 13.13 -28.65 25.18
CA GLY A 516 11.75 -28.19 25.18
C GLY A 516 11.68 -26.71 24.86
N ALA A 517 10.53 -26.28 24.35
CA ALA A 517 10.00 -24.95 24.53
C ALA A 517 8.48 -25.06 24.64
N ALA A 518 7.93 -24.36 25.63
CA ALA A 518 6.54 -24.37 26.02
C ALA A 518 5.77 -23.24 25.33
N ILE A 519 4.50 -23.46 24.97
CA ILE A 519 3.53 -22.38 24.79
C ILE A 519 2.23 -22.75 25.55
N LEU A 520 1.77 -21.75 26.30
CA LEU A 520 0.74 -21.78 27.33
C LEU A 520 -0.65 -21.51 26.75
N VAL A 521 -1.62 -22.33 27.17
CA VAL A 521 -3.06 -22.06 27.11
C VAL A 521 -3.42 -20.88 28.03
N SER A 522 -4.10 -19.87 27.50
CA SER A 522 -4.81 -18.86 28.30
C SER A 522 -6.29 -18.87 27.97
N GLY A 523 -7.07 -19.58 28.80
CA GLY A 523 -8.52 -19.39 28.91
C GLY A 523 -8.83 -18.41 30.03
N ARG A 524 -9.66 -17.39 29.78
CA ARG A 524 -10.20 -16.50 30.81
C ARG A 524 -11.70 -16.26 30.58
N ARG A 525 -12.53 -16.93 31.39
CA ARG A 525 -13.91 -16.50 31.69
C ARG A 525 -13.87 -15.35 32.70
N LYS A 526 -14.83 -14.43 32.60
CA LYS A 526 -15.29 -13.57 33.69
C LYS A 526 -16.82 -13.50 33.71
N ASP A 527 -17.29 -13.27 34.93
CA ASP A 527 -18.68 -13.10 35.39
C ASP A 527 -19.53 -12.13 34.57
#